data_AF-A0A1A8GD47-F1
#
_entry.id   AF-A0A1A8GD47-F1
#
_cell.length_a   1.000
_cell.length_b   1.000
_cell.length_c   1.000
_cell.angle_alpha   90.00
_cell.angle_beta   90.00
_cell.angle_gamma   90.00
#
_symmetry.space_group_name_H-M   'P 1'
#
loop_
_entity.id
_entity.type
_entity.pdbx_description
1 polymer ?
#
loop_
_entity_poly.entity_id
_entity_poly.type
_entity_poly.pdbx_seq_one_letter_code
_entity_poly.pdbx_strand_id
1 'polypeptide(L)'
;ISTFLLTRELWNQGAGLLAACFIAIVPGYISRSVAGSFDNEGIAIFALQFTYYLWVKSVKTGSVFWAIGCCLSYFYMVSAWGGYVFIINLIPLHVFVLLLMQRFSKRVYIAYSTFYIVGLVLSMQIPFVGFQPIRTSEHMAAAGVFVLLQVYAFLLYLKDRLTRQEFQTLFFLGVSVAAGAVFLSVIYLTYTGYIAPWSGRFYSLWDTGYAKIHIPII
;
A
#
# COMPACT_ATOMS: atom_id res chain seq x y z
N ILE A 1 -15.10 4.38 -15.84
CA ILE A 1 -15.77 3.24 -15.14
C ILE A 1 -15.16 2.96 -13.76
N SER A 2 -13.84 2.76 -13.64
CA SER A 2 -13.23 2.45 -12.34
C SER A 2 -13.56 3.48 -11.24
N THR A 3 -13.47 4.77 -11.56
CA THR A 3 -13.82 5.87 -10.64
C THR A 3 -15.27 5.83 -10.17
N PHE A 4 -16.20 5.39 -11.04
CA PHE A 4 -17.60 5.19 -10.65
C PHE A 4 -17.70 4.09 -9.58
N LEU A 5 -17.04 2.96 -9.79
CA LEU A 5 -17.08 1.84 -8.84
C LEU A 5 -16.47 2.21 -7.50
N LEU A 6 -15.29 2.84 -7.49
CA LEU A 6 -14.63 3.29 -6.26
C LEU A 6 -15.51 4.27 -5.48
N THR A 7 -16.05 5.29 -6.15
CA THR A 7 -16.88 6.32 -5.51
C THR A 7 -18.20 5.75 -5.00
N ARG A 8 -18.82 4.83 -5.76
CA ARG A 8 -20.04 4.15 -5.34
C ARG A 8 -19.81 3.31 -4.08
N GLU A 9 -18.65 2.69 -3.92
CA GLU A 9 -18.33 1.99 -2.68
C GLU A 9 -18.24 2.95 -1.49
N LEU A 10 -17.89 4.22 -1.67
CA LEU A 10 -17.77 5.19 -0.58
C LEU A 10 -19.09 5.89 -0.22
N TRP A 11 -19.97 6.10 -1.20
CA TRP A 11 -21.18 6.90 -1.02
C TRP A 11 -22.41 6.25 -1.65
N ASN A 12 -23.01 6.88 -2.67
CA ASN A 12 -24.17 6.39 -3.41
C ASN A 12 -23.90 6.35 -4.92
N GLN A 13 -24.84 5.79 -5.68
CA GLN A 13 -24.70 5.66 -7.13
C GLN A 13 -24.63 7.02 -7.84
N GLY A 14 -25.37 8.03 -7.36
CA GLY A 14 -25.36 9.38 -7.94
C GLY A 14 -23.98 10.02 -7.86
N ALA A 15 -23.31 9.95 -6.70
CA ALA A 15 -21.94 10.42 -6.53
C ALA A 15 -20.97 9.68 -7.46
N GLY A 16 -21.15 8.37 -7.63
CA GLY A 16 -20.36 7.57 -8.57
C GLY A 16 -20.50 8.03 -10.02
N LEU A 17 -21.73 8.32 -10.46
CA LEU A 17 -21.98 8.81 -11.82
C LEU A 17 -21.33 10.18 -12.04
N LEU A 18 -21.48 11.11 -11.09
CA LEU A 18 -20.83 12.43 -11.14
C LEU A 18 -19.31 12.32 -11.22
N ALA A 19 -18.69 11.48 -10.37
CA ALA A 19 -17.24 11.30 -10.37
C ALA A 19 -16.72 10.71 -11.70
N ALA A 20 -17.48 9.82 -12.35
CA ALA A 20 -17.13 9.30 -13.67
C ALA A 20 -17.24 10.36 -14.77
N CYS A 21 -18.24 11.24 -14.72
CA CYS A 21 -18.35 12.35 -15.66
C CYS A 21 -17.19 13.34 -15.48
N PHE A 22 -16.80 13.67 -14.25
CA PHE A 22 -15.71 14.62 -13.98
C PHE A 22 -14.35 14.14 -14.48
N ILE A 23 -13.97 12.89 -14.17
CA ILE A 23 -12.64 12.39 -14.57
C ILE A 23 -12.51 12.21 -16.09
N ALA A 24 -13.63 12.06 -16.81
CA ALA A 24 -13.61 11.89 -18.26
C ALA A 24 -13.17 13.15 -19.02
N ILE A 25 -13.42 14.34 -18.45
CA ILE A 25 -13.15 15.63 -19.11
C ILE A 25 -12.10 16.49 -18.41
N VAL A 26 -11.52 16.01 -17.29
CA VAL A 26 -10.58 16.82 -16.50
C VAL A 26 -9.27 17.05 -17.28
N PRO A 27 -8.86 18.30 -17.54
CA PRO A 27 -7.68 18.59 -18.37
C PRO A 27 -6.38 17.99 -17.83
N GLY A 28 -6.26 17.87 -16.50
CA GLY A 28 -5.09 17.28 -15.87
C GLY A 28 -4.80 15.86 -16.34
N TYR A 29 -5.85 15.02 -16.47
CA TYR A 29 -5.68 13.65 -16.98
C TYR A 29 -5.50 13.64 -18.50
N ILE A 30 -6.30 14.43 -19.23
CA ILE A 30 -6.26 14.51 -20.70
C ILE A 30 -4.86 14.89 -21.21
N SER A 31 -4.14 15.75 -20.49
CA SER A 31 -2.79 16.21 -20.87
C SER A 31 -1.78 15.08 -21.11
N ARG A 32 -1.98 13.91 -20.49
CA ARG A 32 -1.12 12.72 -20.61
C ARG A 32 -1.82 11.53 -21.26
N SER A 33 -3.09 11.68 -21.64
CA SER A 33 -3.94 10.60 -22.18
C SER A 33 -4.64 10.96 -23.50
N VAL A 34 -4.14 11.98 -24.21
CA VAL A 34 -4.70 12.40 -25.50
C VAL A 34 -4.38 11.37 -26.60
N ALA A 35 -5.26 11.23 -27.58
CA ALA A 35 -5.02 10.38 -28.74
C ALA A 35 -3.71 10.78 -29.43
N GLY A 36 -2.81 9.82 -29.66
CA GLY A 36 -1.45 10.04 -30.17
C GLY A 36 -0.37 10.10 -29.09
N SER A 37 -0.72 10.25 -27.82
CA SER A 37 0.20 10.12 -26.68
C SER A 37 0.17 8.70 -26.14
N PHE A 38 1.10 7.86 -26.58
CA PHE A 38 1.21 6.45 -26.15
C PHE A 38 2.27 6.29 -25.04
N ASP A 39 1.93 6.76 -23.85
CA ASP A 39 2.74 6.62 -22.64
C ASP A 39 1.97 5.81 -21.57
N ASN A 40 2.68 5.36 -20.55
CA ASN A 40 2.20 4.40 -19.56
C ASN A 40 1.11 4.98 -18.65
N GLU A 41 1.00 6.31 -18.49
CA GLU A 41 0.09 6.90 -17.51
C GLU A 41 -1.39 6.59 -17.78
N GLY A 42 -1.80 6.49 -19.06
CA GLY A 42 -3.19 6.19 -19.41
C GLY A 42 -3.67 4.84 -18.84
N ILE A 43 -2.85 3.80 -18.98
CA ILE A 43 -3.14 2.47 -18.42
C ILE A 43 -2.94 2.47 -16.89
N ALA A 44 -1.91 3.17 -16.41
CA ALA A 44 -1.57 3.22 -15.00
C ALA A 44 -2.68 3.82 -14.13
N ILE A 45 -3.30 4.93 -14.57
CA ILE A 45 -4.39 5.57 -13.80
C ILE A 45 -5.62 4.65 -13.72
N PHE A 46 -5.93 3.92 -14.79
CA PHE A 46 -6.98 2.90 -14.75
C PHE A 46 -6.66 1.80 -13.73
N ALA A 47 -5.48 1.19 -13.81
CA ALA A 47 -5.04 0.11 -12.94
C ALA A 47 -5.00 0.54 -11.46
N LEU A 48 -4.51 1.75 -11.19
CA LEU A 48 -4.46 2.34 -9.85
C LEU A 48 -5.86 2.51 -9.26
N GLN A 49 -6.79 3.14 -10.00
CA GLN A 49 -8.15 3.34 -9.52
C GLN A 49 -8.87 2.01 -9.28
N PHE A 50 -8.63 1.00 -10.13
CA PHE A 50 -9.28 -0.29 -10.01
C PHE A 50 -8.74 -1.09 -8.83
N THR A 51 -7.43 -1.01 -8.58
CA THR A 51 -6.77 -1.60 -7.41
C THR A 51 -7.32 -1.02 -6.11
N TYR A 52 -7.53 0.30 -6.04
CA TYR A 52 -8.15 0.94 -4.88
C TYR A 52 -9.61 0.54 -4.67
N TYR A 53 -10.39 0.43 -5.74
CA TYR A 53 -11.76 -0.10 -5.65
C TYR A 53 -11.76 -1.51 -5.04
N LEU A 54 -10.92 -2.41 -5.56
CA LEU A 54 -10.84 -3.80 -5.08
C LEU A 54 -10.31 -3.88 -3.65
N TRP A 55 -9.35 -3.04 -3.27
CA TRP A 55 -8.85 -2.93 -1.90
C TRP A 55 -9.97 -2.52 -0.94
N VAL A 56 -10.67 -1.41 -1.23
CA VAL A 56 -11.80 -0.93 -0.39
C VAL A 56 -12.87 -2.00 -0.28
N LYS A 57 -13.21 -2.68 -1.38
CA LYS A 57 -14.18 -3.77 -1.39
C LYS A 57 -13.73 -4.96 -0.56
N SER A 58 -12.46 -5.36 -0.68
CA SER A 58 -11.86 -6.44 0.11
C SER A 58 -11.92 -6.14 1.60
N VAL A 59 -11.58 -4.93 2.03
CA VAL A 59 -11.63 -4.53 3.44
C VAL A 59 -13.07 -4.51 3.97
N LYS A 60 -14.04 -4.04 3.18
CA LYS A 60 -15.45 -4.00 3.59
C LYS A 60 -16.06 -5.39 3.73
N THR A 61 -15.83 -6.26 2.75
CA THR A 61 -16.38 -7.62 2.73
C THR A 61 -15.61 -8.59 3.62
N GLY A 62 -14.28 -8.46 3.70
CA GLY A 62 -13.40 -9.40 4.40
C GLY A 62 -13.21 -10.74 3.69
N SER A 63 -13.42 -10.79 2.37
CA SER A 63 -13.28 -12.03 1.58
C SER A 63 -11.92 -12.10 0.89
N VAL A 64 -11.31 -13.28 0.95
CA VAL A 64 -10.06 -13.63 0.27
C VAL A 64 -10.20 -13.50 -1.24
N PHE A 65 -11.38 -13.78 -1.81
CA PHE A 65 -11.62 -13.62 -3.25
C PHE A 65 -11.36 -12.18 -3.73
N TRP A 66 -11.90 -11.19 -3.03
CA TRP A 66 -11.67 -9.78 -3.36
C TRP A 66 -10.22 -9.35 -3.10
N ALA A 67 -9.57 -9.94 -2.09
CA ALA A 67 -8.14 -9.70 -1.83
C ALA A 67 -7.27 -10.24 -2.97
N ILE A 68 -7.52 -11.45 -3.46
CA ILE A 68 -6.82 -12.02 -4.62
C ILE A 68 -7.09 -11.19 -5.88
N GLY A 69 -8.33 -10.76 -6.11
CA GLY A 69 -8.65 -9.84 -7.19
C GLY A 69 -7.84 -8.54 -7.11
N CYS A 70 -7.70 -7.98 -5.91
CA CYS A 70 -6.86 -6.81 -5.65
C CYS A 70 -5.37 -7.11 -5.94
N CYS A 71 -4.87 -8.30 -5.57
CA CYS A 71 -3.49 -8.72 -5.87
C CYS A 71 -3.21 -8.82 -7.37
N LEU A 72 -4.15 -9.38 -8.13
CA LEU A 72 -4.03 -9.48 -9.60
C LEU A 72 -4.05 -8.10 -10.25
N SER A 73 -4.92 -7.19 -9.77
CA SER A 73 -4.93 -5.79 -10.22
C SER A 73 -3.64 -5.05 -9.85
N TYR A 74 -3.10 -5.31 -8.64
CA TYR A 74 -1.82 -4.77 -8.22
C TYR A 74 -0.67 -5.32 -9.08
N PHE A 75 -0.64 -6.62 -9.36
CA PHE A 75 0.35 -7.21 -10.27
C PHE A 75 0.31 -6.58 -11.66
N TYR A 76 -0.88 -6.35 -12.20
CA TYR A 76 -1.05 -5.61 -13.45
C TYR A 76 -0.48 -4.19 -13.36
N MET A 77 -0.74 -3.47 -12.26
CA MET A 77 -0.15 -2.15 -12.01
C MET A 77 1.38 -2.19 -11.97
N VAL A 78 1.98 -3.17 -11.27
CA VAL A 78 3.44 -3.36 -11.22
C VAL A 78 4.02 -3.56 -12.62
N SER A 79 3.32 -4.31 -13.48
CA SER A 79 3.75 -4.53 -14.87
C SER A 79 3.59 -3.29 -15.77
N ALA A 80 2.66 -2.39 -15.44
CA ALA A 80 2.31 -1.25 -16.28
C ALA A 80 3.11 0.02 -15.97
N TRP A 81 3.36 0.32 -14.70
CA TRP A 81 3.98 1.59 -14.32
C TRP A 81 4.71 1.54 -12.96
N GLY A 82 5.84 2.25 -12.87
CA GLY A 82 6.67 2.33 -11.67
C GLY A 82 5.98 2.95 -10.44
N GLY A 83 4.83 3.61 -10.61
CA GLY A 83 4.05 4.14 -9.49
C GLY A 83 3.31 3.09 -8.65
N TYR A 84 3.54 1.79 -8.89
CA TYR A 84 3.10 0.74 -7.95
C TYR A 84 3.67 0.95 -6.54
N VAL A 85 4.85 1.60 -6.42
CA VAL A 85 5.46 2.02 -5.15
C VAL A 85 4.52 2.93 -4.34
N PHE A 86 3.67 3.72 -5.01
CA PHE A 86 2.66 4.53 -4.33
C PHE A 86 1.58 3.66 -3.68
N ILE A 87 1.06 2.65 -4.39
CA ILE A 87 0.00 1.76 -3.89
C ILE A 87 0.50 0.96 -2.67
N ILE A 88 1.70 0.37 -2.79
CA ILE A 88 2.27 -0.47 -1.74
C ILE A 88 2.68 0.33 -0.49
N ASN A 89 2.79 1.66 -0.56
CA ASN A 89 2.99 2.52 0.61
C ASN A 89 1.67 3.09 1.17
N LEU A 90 0.70 3.38 0.32
CA LEU A 90 -0.59 3.92 0.75
C LEU A 90 -1.47 2.88 1.47
N ILE A 91 -1.47 1.63 0.99
CA ILE A 91 -2.26 0.55 1.61
C ILE A 91 -1.79 0.27 3.06
N PRO A 92 -0.48 0.07 3.34
CA PRO A 92 0.02 -0.07 4.71
C PRO A 92 -0.25 1.17 5.55
N LEU A 93 -0.10 2.38 5.01
CA LEU A 93 -0.42 3.61 5.73
C LEU A 93 -1.89 3.63 6.17
N HIS A 94 -2.82 3.27 5.28
CA HIS A 94 -4.23 3.15 5.62
C HIS A 94 -4.48 2.11 6.73
N VAL A 95 -3.85 0.94 6.66
CA VAL A 95 -3.96 -0.09 7.72
C VAL A 95 -3.36 0.40 9.04
N PHE A 96 -2.20 1.04 9.01
CA PHE A 96 -1.54 1.59 10.19
C PHE A 96 -2.41 2.64 10.88
N VAL A 97 -3.00 3.57 10.12
CA VAL A 97 -3.93 4.57 10.66
C VAL A 97 -5.17 3.90 11.25
N LEU A 98 -5.71 2.85 10.64
CA LEU A 98 -6.82 2.09 11.23
C LEU A 98 -6.45 1.45 12.58
N LEU A 99 -5.20 0.99 12.75
CA LEU A 99 -4.71 0.49 14.03
C LEU A 99 -4.63 1.61 15.08
N LEU A 100 -4.10 2.79 14.72
CA LEU A 100 -4.04 3.95 15.61
C LEU A 100 -5.43 4.44 16.05
N MET A 101 -6.41 4.40 15.14
CA MET A 101 -7.81 4.72 15.43
C MET A 101 -8.52 3.63 16.25
N GLN A 102 -7.82 2.55 16.63
CA GLN A 102 -8.38 1.38 17.33
C GLN A 102 -9.53 0.71 16.55
N ARG A 103 -9.55 0.84 15.21
CA ARG A 103 -10.57 0.27 14.31
C ARG A 103 -10.11 -1.03 13.65
N PHE A 104 -9.36 -1.84 14.39
CA PHE A 104 -8.96 -3.16 13.91
C PHE A 104 -10.18 -4.09 13.79
N SER A 105 -10.22 -4.88 12.71
CA SER A 105 -11.18 -5.95 12.55
C SER A 105 -10.56 -7.14 11.83
N LYS A 106 -11.12 -8.34 12.03
CA LYS A 106 -10.67 -9.57 11.35
C LYS A 106 -10.67 -9.42 9.82
N ARG A 107 -11.56 -8.59 9.27
CA ARG A 107 -11.65 -8.28 7.84
C ARG A 107 -10.38 -7.58 7.32
N VAL A 108 -9.87 -6.59 8.09
CA VAL A 108 -8.63 -5.88 7.76
C VAL A 108 -7.44 -6.84 7.78
N TYR A 109 -7.40 -7.73 8.79
CA TYR A 109 -6.35 -8.75 8.88
C TYR A 109 -6.33 -9.69 7.66
N ILE A 110 -7.49 -10.24 7.28
CA ILE A 110 -7.61 -11.13 6.12
C ILE A 110 -7.22 -10.39 4.84
N ALA A 111 -7.75 -9.17 4.63
CA ALA A 111 -7.50 -8.38 3.43
C ALA A 111 -6.00 -8.03 3.30
N TYR A 112 -5.39 -7.42 4.32
CA TYR A 112 -4.00 -6.97 4.25
C TYR A 112 -3.00 -8.11 4.21
N SER A 113 -3.19 -9.16 5.03
CA SER A 113 -2.24 -10.28 5.06
C SER A 113 -2.23 -11.04 3.74
N THR A 114 -3.41 -11.27 3.15
CA THR A 114 -3.52 -11.89 1.82
C THR A 114 -2.91 -10.98 0.76
N PHE A 115 -3.23 -9.68 0.79
CA PHE A 115 -2.72 -8.70 -0.15
C PHE A 115 -1.19 -8.63 -0.14
N TYR A 116 -0.59 -8.53 1.04
CA TYR A 116 0.86 -8.41 1.18
C TYR A 116 1.58 -9.67 0.66
N ILE A 117 1.17 -10.86 1.10
CA ILE A 117 1.88 -12.10 0.72
C ILE A 117 1.75 -12.37 -0.77
N VAL A 118 0.51 -12.38 -1.30
CA VAL A 118 0.27 -12.71 -2.71
C VAL A 118 0.79 -11.58 -3.61
N GLY A 119 0.57 -10.32 -3.25
CA GLY A 119 1.06 -9.16 -3.98
C GLY A 119 2.59 -9.09 -4.04
N LEU A 120 3.28 -9.47 -2.96
CA LEU A 120 4.74 -9.54 -2.92
C LEU A 120 5.30 -10.61 -3.87
N VAL A 121 4.74 -11.82 -3.84
CA VAL A 121 5.20 -12.91 -4.72
C VAL A 121 4.94 -12.57 -6.19
N LEU A 122 3.78 -11.99 -6.48
CA LEU A 122 3.41 -11.57 -7.84
C LEU A 122 4.31 -10.42 -8.34
N SER A 123 4.60 -9.41 -7.51
CA SER A 123 5.42 -8.27 -7.96
C SER A 123 6.85 -8.70 -8.34
N MET A 124 7.40 -9.71 -7.68
CA MET A 124 8.72 -10.27 -8.00
C MET A 124 8.79 -10.99 -9.34
N GLN A 125 7.65 -11.34 -9.96
CA GLN A 125 7.64 -12.02 -11.26
C GLN A 125 8.02 -11.10 -12.41
N ILE A 126 7.95 -9.78 -12.23
CA ILE A 126 8.33 -8.82 -13.27
C ILE A 126 9.87 -8.69 -13.28
N PRO A 127 10.57 -9.02 -14.38
CA PRO A 127 12.03 -9.06 -14.41
C PRO A 127 12.71 -7.75 -14.02
N PHE A 128 12.11 -6.61 -14.39
CA PHE A 128 12.62 -5.29 -14.03
C PHE A 128 12.55 -5.00 -12.53
N VAL A 129 11.54 -5.54 -11.84
CA VAL A 129 11.35 -5.39 -10.40
C VAL A 129 12.22 -6.40 -9.65
N GLY A 130 12.22 -7.66 -10.09
CA GLY A 130 13.02 -8.74 -9.50
C GLY A 130 12.91 -8.77 -7.98
N PHE A 131 14.04 -8.60 -7.28
CA PHE A 131 14.12 -8.62 -5.81
C PHE A 131 14.10 -7.24 -5.14
N GLN A 132 13.76 -6.17 -5.88
CA GLN A 132 13.59 -4.83 -5.30
C GLN A 132 12.63 -4.79 -4.11
N PRO A 133 11.49 -5.51 -4.09
CA PRO A 133 10.57 -5.48 -2.95
C PRO A 133 11.18 -5.94 -1.62
N ILE A 134 12.30 -6.68 -1.65
CA ILE A 134 13.05 -7.08 -0.44
C ILE A 134 14.25 -6.15 -0.21
N ARG A 135 14.95 -5.77 -1.29
CA ARG A 135 16.24 -5.07 -1.20
C ARG A 135 16.15 -3.56 -1.10
N THR A 136 14.99 -2.94 -1.35
CA THR A 136 14.85 -1.47 -1.36
C THR A 136 14.07 -0.98 -0.14
N SER A 137 14.47 0.17 0.38
CA SER A 137 13.78 0.82 1.51
C SER A 137 12.33 1.22 1.19
N GLU A 138 12.01 1.41 -0.10
CA GLU A 138 10.70 1.84 -0.61
C GLU A 138 9.55 0.87 -0.27
N HIS A 139 9.87 -0.40 0.00
CA HIS A 139 8.88 -1.45 0.29
C HIS A 139 8.80 -1.83 1.77
N MET A 140 9.69 -1.28 2.61
CA MET A 140 9.83 -1.68 4.01
C MET A 140 8.63 -1.29 4.87
N ALA A 141 7.88 -0.24 4.49
CA ALA A 141 6.65 0.13 5.17
C ALA A 141 5.61 -1.01 5.13
N ALA A 142 5.49 -1.71 3.99
CA ALA A 142 4.55 -2.81 3.85
C ALA A 142 4.94 -4.01 4.74
N ALA A 143 6.23 -4.36 4.76
CA ALA A 143 6.75 -5.39 5.64
C ALA A 143 6.58 -5.04 7.13
N GLY A 144 6.88 -3.80 7.50
CA GLY A 144 6.77 -3.33 8.88
C GLY A 144 5.33 -3.35 9.40
N VAL A 145 4.37 -2.85 8.62
CA VAL A 145 2.94 -2.91 8.99
C VAL A 145 2.44 -4.35 9.00
N PHE A 146 2.97 -5.23 8.13
CA PHE A 146 2.63 -6.65 8.17
C PHE A 146 3.04 -7.30 9.49
N VAL A 147 4.30 -7.14 9.92
CA VAL A 147 4.77 -7.67 11.21
C VAL A 147 3.96 -7.09 12.37
N LEU A 148 3.73 -5.78 12.37
CA LEU A 148 2.92 -5.13 13.40
C LEU A 148 1.51 -5.71 13.46
N LEU A 149 0.88 -5.95 12.30
CA LEU A 149 -0.47 -6.51 12.23
C LEU A 149 -0.52 -7.95 12.73
N GLN A 150 0.51 -8.75 12.48
CA GLN A 150 0.62 -10.12 13.00
C GLN A 150 0.68 -10.13 14.54
N VAL A 151 1.55 -9.30 15.12
CA VAL A 151 1.67 -9.17 16.58
C VAL A 151 0.36 -8.65 17.18
N TYR A 152 -0.23 -7.61 16.59
CA TYR A 152 -1.48 -7.03 17.06
C TYR A 152 -2.63 -8.06 17.06
N ALA A 153 -2.76 -8.84 15.99
CA ALA A 153 -3.78 -9.88 15.88
C ALA A 153 -3.55 -11.02 16.89
N PHE A 154 -2.30 -11.43 17.10
CA PHE A 154 -1.93 -12.45 18.08
C PHE A 154 -2.23 -11.99 19.52
N LEU A 155 -1.87 -10.76 19.88
CA LEU A 155 -2.22 -10.19 21.19
C LEU A 155 -3.73 -10.16 21.38
N LEU A 156 -4.50 -9.70 20.38
CA LEU A 156 -5.95 -9.73 20.47
C LEU A 156 -6.55 -11.14 20.60
N TYR A 157 -5.90 -12.15 20.03
CA TYR A 157 -6.31 -13.55 20.24
C TYR A 157 -6.08 -14.01 21.69
N LEU A 158 -4.97 -13.60 22.31
CA LEU A 158 -4.67 -13.89 23.71
C LEU A 158 -5.60 -13.17 24.69
N LYS A 159 -6.26 -12.08 24.27
CA LYS A 159 -7.20 -11.30 25.09
C LYS A 159 -8.26 -12.16 25.76
N ASP A 160 -8.79 -13.17 25.06
CA ASP A 160 -9.87 -14.02 25.58
C ASP A 160 -9.38 -15.06 26.60
N ARG A 161 -8.06 -15.19 26.79
CA ARG A 161 -7.40 -16.13 27.71
C ARG A 161 -6.77 -15.46 28.92
N LEU A 162 -6.72 -14.13 28.97
CA LEU A 162 -6.03 -13.33 29.98
C LEU A 162 -7.01 -12.47 30.78
N THR A 163 -6.62 -12.08 31.99
CA THR A 163 -7.37 -11.07 32.74
C THR A 163 -7.20 -9.68 32.09
N ARG A 164 -8.17 -8.77 32.28
CA ARG A 164 -8.14 -7.42 31.67
C ARG A 164 -6.89 -6.61 32.03
N GLN A 165 -6.39 -6.73 33.26
CA GLN A 165 -5.25 -5.96 33.75
C GLN A 165 -3.93 -6.45 33.13
N GLU A 166 -3.72 -7.77 33.11
CA GLU A 166 -2.56 -8.39 32.45
C GLU A 166 -2.60 -8.14 30.92
N PHE A 167 -3.79 -8.19 30.33
CA PHE A 167 -3.95 -7.94 28.90
C PHE A 167 -3.57 -6.51 28.52
N GLN A 168 -3.97 -5.48 29.28
CA GLN A 168 -3.65 -4.10 28.94
C GLN A 168 -2.15 -3.83 28.97
N THR A 169 -1.45 -4.31 30.01
CA THR A 169 0.01 -4.16 30.11
C THR A 169 0.73 -4.91 29.00
N LEU A 170 0.36 -6.17 28.74
CA LEU A 170 0.92 -6.97 27.64
C LEU A 170 0.63 -6.38 26.27
N PHE A 171 -0.55 -5.80 26.07
CA PHE A 171 -0.95 -5.22 24.79
C PHE A 171 -0.13 -3.98 24.46
N PHE A 172 -0.04 -3.01 25.39
CA PHE A 172 0.76 -1.81 25.17
C PHE A 172 2.24 -2.15 25.03
N LEU A 173 2.78 -2.99 25.90
CA LEU A 173 4.18 -3.42 25.82
C LEU A 173 4.46 -4.16 24.51
N GLY A 174 3.61 -5.13 24.15
CA GLY A 174 3.80 -5.95 22.95
C GLY A 174 3.73 -5.14 21.66
N VAL A 175 2.77 -4.22 21.54
CA VAL A 175 2.66 -3.34 20.37
C VAL A 175 3.83 -2.36 20.31
N SER A 176 4.22 -1.75 21.43
CA SER A 176 5.37 -0.82 21.47
C SER A 176 6.69 -1.52 21.16
N VAL A 177 6.92 -2.72 21.71
CA VAL A 177 8.12 -3.52 21.44
C VAL A 177 8.14 -3.96 19.98
N ALA A 178 7.02 -4.41 19.41
CA ALA A 178 6.96 -4.79 18.01
C ALA A 178 7.23 -3.60 17.07
N ALA A 179 6.61 -2.45 17.33
CA ALA A 179 6.84 -1.25 16.54
C ALA A 179 8.31 -0.78 16.64
N GLY A 180 8.88 -0.77 17.86
CA GLY A 180 10.28 -0.42 18.09
C GLY A 180 11.24 -1.40 17.42
N ALA A 181 11.00 -2.70 17.54
CA ALA A 181 11.82 -3.73 16.92
C ALA A 181 11.80 -3.64 15.39
N VAL A 182 10.62 -3.43 14.78
CA VAL A 182 10.50 -3.22 13.33
C VAL A 182 11.28 -1.98 12.89
N PHE A 183 11.10 -0.85 13.59
CA PHE A 183 11.78 0.40 13.26
C PHE A 183 13.30 0.29 13.35
N LEU A 184 13.83 -0.27 14.45
CA LEU A 184 15.26 -0.47 14.64
C LEU A 184 15.84 -1.46 13.62
N SER A 185 15.11 -2.53 13.30
CA SER A 185 15.54 -3.51 12.31
C SER A 185 15.69 -2.88 10.92
N VAL A 186 14.72 -2.07 10.49
CA VAL A 186 14.78 -1.37 9.21
C VAL A 186 15.97 -0.40 9.15
N ILE A 187 16.19 0.38 10.21
CA ILE A 187 17.34 1.30 10.30
C ILE A 187 18.65 0.52 10.22
N TYR A 188 18.80 -0.52 11.04
CA TYR A 188 20.01 -1.32 11.10
C TYR A 188 20.34 -1.98 9.74
N LEU A 189 19.34 -2.59 9.11
CA LEU A 189 19.50 -3.25 7.81
C LEU A 189 19.80 -2.26 6.67
N THR A 190 19.28 -1.03 6.75
CA THR A 190 19.58 0.02 5.78
C THR A 190 21.00 0.56 5.99
N TYR A 191 21.41 0.80 7.23
CA TYR A 191 22.74 1.32 7.55
C TYR A 191 23.86 0.31 7.25
N THR A 192 23.60 -0.99 7.47
CA THR A 192 24.55 -2.07 7.15
C THR A 192 24.63 -2.40 5.66
N GLY A 193 23.80 -1.77 4.83
CA GLY A 193 23.83 -1.91 3.37
C GLY A 193 23.14 -3.17 2.82
N TYR A 194 22.47 -3.96 3.66
CA TYR A 194 21.64 -5.08 3.20
C TYR A 194 20.38 -4.60 2.46
N ILE A 195 19.81 -3.48 2.92
CA ILE A 195 18.72 -2.76 2.26
C ILE A 195 19.30 -1.51 1.61
N ALA A 196 19.12 -1.41 0.30
CA ALA A 196 19.49 -0.22 -0.47
C ALA A 196 18.61 0.98 -0.05
N PRO A 197 19.20 2.17 0.08
CA PRO A 197 18.46 3.39 0.40
C PRO A 197 17.54 3.81 -0.75
N TRP A 198 16.78 4.88 -0.50
CA TRP A 198 15.85 5.48 -1.45
C TRP A 198 16.58 5.86 -2.73
N SER A 199 15.99 5.57 -3.89
CA SER A 199 16.57 6.03 -5.15
C SER A 199 16.50 7.55 -5.27
N GLY A 200 17.42 8.14 -6.04
CA GLY A 200 17.53 9.60 -6.17
C GLY A 200 16.23 10.29 -6.61
N ARG A 201 15.42 9.63 -7.44
CA ARG A 201 14.12 10.14 -7.92
C ARG A 201 13.06 10.22 -6.82
N PHE A 202 13.03 9.26 -5.90
CA PHE A 202 12.10 9.31 -4.77
C PHE A 202 12.66 10.22 -3.66
N TYR A 203 13.98 10.23 -3.46
CA TYR A 203 14.61 11.10 -2.48
C TYR A 203 14.45 12.59 -2.81
N SER A 204 14.45 12.97 -4.10
CA SER A 204 14.22 14.35 -4.52
C SER A 204 12.80 14.88 -4.23
N LEU A 205 11.83 14.00 -3.94
CA LEU A 205 10.52 14.39 -3.45
C LEU A 205 10.54 14.80 -1.97
N TRP A 206 11.53 14.32 -1.23
CA TRP A 206 11.78 14.70 0.17
C TRP A 206 12.70 15.92 0.25
N ASP A 207 13.88 15.85 -0.38
CA ASP A 207 14.81 16.96 -0.51
C ASP A 207 14.73 17.57 -1.92
N THR A 208 13.97 18.65 -2.04
CA THR A 208 13.70 19.32 -3.32
C THR A 208 14.92 20.04 -3.90
N GLY A 209 16.00 20.21 -3.13
CA GLY A 209 17.27 20.77 -3.60
C GLY A 209 18.25 19.72 -4.14
N TYR A 210 18.09 18.46 -3.73
CA TYR A 210 19.06 17.39 -3.97
C TYR A 210 19.34 17.16 -5.46
N ALA A 211 18.29 17.06 -6.28
CA ALA A 211 18.40 16.77 -7.71
C ALA A 211 19.25 17.82 -8.43
N LYS A 212 18.93 19.10 -8.24
CA LYS A 212 19.64 20.22 -8.88
C LYS A 212 21.14 20.25 -8.54
N ILE A 213 21.52 19.84 -7.33
CA ILE A 213 22.89 19.92 -6.83
C ILE A 213 23.69 18.67 -7.20
N HIS A 214 23.12 17.48 -7.04
CA HIS A 214 23.87 16.23 -7.08
C HIS A 214 23.57 15.36 -8.32
N ILE A 215 22.36 15.42 -8.86
CA ILE A 215 21.93 14.57 -9.99
C ILE A 215 21.08 15.40 -10.95
N PRO A 216 21.69 16.28 -11.77
CA PRO A 216 20.97 17.27 -12.59
C PRO A 216 20.15 16.67 -13.75
N ILE A 217 20.24 15.35 -13.95
CA ILE A 217 19.43 14.61 -14.95
C ILE A 217 18.04 14.28 -14.40
N ILE A 218 17.84 14.37 -13.07
CA ILE A 218 16.54 14.26 -12.39
C ILE A 218 15.89 15.65 -12.35
#